data_AF-C6B7V8-F1
#
_entry.id   AF-C6B7V8-F1
#
_cell.length_a   1.000
_cell.length_b   1.000
_cell.length_c   1.000
_cell.angle_alpha   90.00
_cell.angle_beta   90.00
_cell.angle_gamma   90.00
#
_symmetry.space_group_name_H-M   'P 1'
#
loop_
_entity.id
_entity.type
_entity.pdbx_description
1 polymer ?
#
loop_
_entity_poly.entity_id
_entity_poly.type
_entity_poly.pdbx_seq_one_letter_code
_entity_poly.pdbx_strand_id
1 'polypeptide(L)'
;MKEKKRVYEALVDGAMEGLTDEALYDFVKARCPKATSKKIVRASLLALMDPHLRDRNILDVIYALAIKHRLDDGVLDDGEDDEPDERAQTSRAANQNMPQLS
;
A
#
# COMPACT_ATOMS: atom_id res chain seq x y z
N MET A 1 -2.35 1.73 9.55
CA MET A 1 -2.46 0.30 9.12
C MET A 1 -3.65 -0.04 8.22
N LYS A 2 -4.80 0.68 8.22
CA LYS A 2 -6.00 0.23 7.48
C LYS A 2 -5.96 0.50 5.97
N GLU A 3 -5.34 1.57 5.52
CA GLU A 3 -5.40 1.97 4.09
C GLU A 3 -4.50 1.13 3.18
N LYS A 4 -3.31 0.71 3.63
CA LYS A 4 -2.41 -0.17 2.86
C LYS A 4 -3.06 -1.55 2.61
N LYS A 5 -3.76 -2.08 3.62
CA LYS A 5 -4.56 -3.31 3.48
C LYS A 5 -5.73 -3.13 2.51
N ARG A 6 -6.38 -1.96 2.50
CA ARG A 6 -7.51 -1.69 1.60
C ARG A 6 -7.13 -1.67 0.12
N VAL A 7 -5.96 -1.12 -0.23
CA VAL A 7 -5.48 -1.13 -1.63
C VAL A 7 -5.13 -2.56 -2.05
N TYR A 8 -4.50 -3.34 -1.18
CA TYR A 8 -4.23 -4.75 -1.43
C TYR A 8 -5.52 -5.55 -1.62
N GLU A 9 -6.47 -5.44 -0.70
CA GLU A 9 -7.79 -6.10 -0.80
C GLU A 9 -8.51 -5.70 -2.09
N ALA A 10 -8.50 -4.41 -2.46
CA ALA A 10 -9.11 -3.95 -3.71
C ALA A 10 -8.42 -4.52 -4.96
N LEU A 11 -7.08 -4.67 -4.95
CA LEU A 11 -6.34 -5.29 -6.06
C LEU A 11 -6.71 -6.76 -6.22
N VAL A 12 -6.75 -7.50 -5.10
CA VAL A 12 -7.11 -8.92 -5.13
C VAL A 12 -8.57 -9.09 -5.56
N ASP A 13 -9.49 -8.34 -4.97
CA ASP A 13 -10.92 -8.41 -5.31
C ASP A 13 -11.14 -8.08 -6.80
N GLY A 14 -10.55 -7.00 -7.30
CA GLY A 14 -10.68 -6.62 -8.72
C GLY A 14 -10.09 -7.66 -9.67
N ALA A 15 -8.95 -8.24 -9.32
CA ALA A 15 -8.36 -9.32 -10.10
C ALA A 15 -9.18 -10.63 -10.04
N MET A 16 -9.83 -10.92 -8.90
CA MET A 16 -10.77 -12.04 -8.77
C MET A 16 -12.04 -11.83 -9.60
N GLU A 17 -12.48 -10.59 -9.79
CA GLU A 17 -13.56 -10.22 -10.71
C GLU A 17 -13.14 -10.30 -12.19
N GLY A 18 -11.86 -10.56 -12.47
CA GLY A 18 -11.32 -10.67 -13.83
C GLY A 18 -10.96 -9.33 -14.47
N LEU A 19 -10.86 -8.25 -13.67
CA LEU A 19 -10.42 -6.94 -14.16
C LEU A 19 -8.91 -6.93 -14.39
N THR A 20 -8.48 -6.29 -15.47
CA THR A 20 -7.05 -6.16 -15.83
C THR A 20 -6.71 -4.71 -16.19
N ASP A 21 -5.42 -4.39 -16.18
CA ASP A 21 -4.86 -3.09 -16.62
C ASP A 21 -5.63 -1.87 -16.09
N GLU A 22 -6.13 -1.02 -17.00
CA GLU A 22 -6.84 0.23 -16.68
C GLU A 22 -8.15 -0.03 -15.93
N ALA A 23 -8.87 -1.11 -16.27
CA ALA A 23 -10.11 -1.45 -15.57
C ALA A 23 -9.84 -1.82 -14.11
N LEU A 24 -8.74 -2.54 -13.84
CA LEU A 24 -8.32 -2.84 -12.48
C LEU A 24 -7.84 -1.59 -11.74
N TYR A 25 -7.12 -0.70 -12.42
CA TYR A 25 -6.69 0.57 -11.85
C TYR A 25 -7.89 1.46 -11.46
N ASP A 26 -8.85 1.61 -12.35
CA ASP A 26 -10.05 2.42 -12.13
C ASP A 26 -10.90 1.85 -11.00
N PHE A 27 -11.03 0.53 -10.91
CA PHE A 27 -11.68 -0.15 -9.78
C PHE A 27 -10.99 0.17 -8.46
N VAL A 28 -9.66 0.05 -8.41
CA VAL A 28 -8.87 0.36 -7.21
C VAL A 28 -8.99 1.84 -6.85
N LYS A 29 -9.01 2.75 -7.82
CA LYS A 29 -9.22 4.19 -7.60
C LYS A 29 -10.61 4.53 -7.12
N ALA A 30 -11.64 3.86 -7.63
CA ALA A 30 -13.02 4.05 -7.20
C ALA A 30 -13.20 3.64 -5.74
N ARG A 31 -12.60 2.51 -5.33
CA ARG A 31 -12.68 2.00 -3.95
C ARG A 31 -11.72 2.69 -3.00
N CYS A 32 -10.55 3.09 -3.49
CA CYS A 32 -9.48 3.76 -2.74
C CYS A 32 -9.00 5.02 -3.50
N PRO A 33 -9.66 6.17 -3.36
CA PRO A 33 -9.30 7.40 -4.09
C PRO A 33 -7.85 7.88 -3.83
N LYS A 34 -7.32 7.58 -2.63
CA LYS A 34 -5.94 7.89 -2.22
C LYS A 34 -4.89 6.90 -2.74
N ALA A 35 -5.27 5.88 -3.52
CA ALA A 35 -4.32 4.94 -4.10
C ALA A 35 -3.46 5.67 -5.14
N THR A 36 -2.19 5.90 -4.83
CA THR A 36 -1.20 6.39 -5.80
C THR A 36 -0.53 5.21 -6.49
N SER A 37 0.09 5.41 -7.65
CA SER A 37 0.93 4.42 -8.32
C SER A 37 1.94 3.77 -7.34
N LYS A 38 2.64 4.57 -6.51
CA LYS A 38 3.54 4.09 -5.44
C LYS A 38 2.85 3.15 -4.44
N LYS A 39 1.59 3.44 -4.05
CA LYS A 39 0.79 2.57 -3.15
C LYS A 39 0.35 1.28 -3.84
N ILE A 40 0.00 1.32 -5.12
CA ILE A 40 -0.37 0.14 -5.93
C ILE A 40 0.83 -0.80 -6.08
N VAL A 41 2.01 -0.26 -6.43
CA VAL A 41 3.24 -1.04 -6.53
C VAL A 41 3.59 -1.68 -5.18
N ARG A 42 3.53 -0.95 -4.07
CA ARG A 42 3.76 -1.50 -2.73
C ARG A 42 2.74 -2.59 -2.35
N ALA A 43 1.47 -2.39 -2.64
CA ALA A 43 0.42 -3.39 -2.37
C ALA A 43 0.63 -4.66 -3.22
N SER A 44 1.13 -4.52 -4.44
CA SER A 44 1.47 -5.64 -5.31
C SER A 44 2.65 -6.45 -4.76
N LEU A 45 3.66 -5.80 -4.17
CA LEU A 45 4.75 -6.51 -3.49
C LEU A 45 4.26 -7.27 -2.24
N LEU A 46 3.26 -6.73 -1.52
CA LEU A 46 2.65 -7.46 -0.40
C LEU A 46 1.94 -8.74 -0.88
N ALA A 47 1.39 -8.73 -2.09
CA ALA A 47 0.79 -9.91 -2.73
C ALA A 47 1.81 -11.05 -2.94
N LEU A 48 3.09 -10.75 -3.21
CA LEU A 48 4.16 -11.76 -3.32
C LEU A 48 4.44 -12.45 -1.98
N MET A 49 4.30 -11.69 -0.90
CA MET A 49 4.64 -12.13 0.45
C MET A 49 3.47 -12.84 1.14
N ASP A 50 2.27 -12.81 0.56
CA ASP A 50 1.08 -13.43 1.14
C ASP A 50 1.06 -14.94 0.85
N PRO A 51 1.21 -15.82 1.86
CA PRO A 51 1.18 -17.27 1.67
C PRO A 51 -0.19 -17.80 1.22
N HIS A 52 -1.26 -17.01 1.40
CA HIS A 52 -2.64 -17.37 1.07
C HIS A 52 -3.00 -17.04 -0.38
N LEU A 53 -2.29 -16.12 -1.02
CA LEU A 53 -2.52 -15.76 -2.42
C LEU A 53 -1.61 -16.59 -3.33
N ARG A 54 -2.14 -17.71 -3.84
CA ARG A 54 -1.38 -18.67 -4.68
C ARG A 54 -1.87 -18.76 -6.12
N ASP A 55 -2.94 -18.06 -6.44
CA ASP A 55 -3.48 -18.05 -7.80
C ASP A 55 -2.55 -17.26 -8.71
N ARG A 56 -1.95 -17.96 -9.68
CA ARG A 56 -1.01 -17.36 -10.63
C ARG A 56 -1.68 -16.30 -11.49
N ASN A 57 -2.93 -16.50 -11.90
CA ASN A 57 -3.61 -15.55 -12.77
C ASN A 57 -3.83 -14.22 -12.05
N ILE A 58 -4.27 -14.27 -10.79
CA ILE A 58 -4.45 -13.08 -9.96
C ILE A 58 -3.11 -12.37 -9.75
N LEU A 59 -2.08 -13.13 -9.41
CA LEU A 59 -0.73 -12.62 -9.22
C LEU A 59 -0.21 -11.95 -10.51
N ASP A 60 -0.32 -12.61 -11.66
CA ASP A 60 0.14 -12.10 -12.96
C ASP A 60 -0.55 -10.79 -13.32
N VAL A 61 -1.87 -10.70 -13.11
CA VAL A 61 -2.65 -9.48 -13.36
C VAL A 61 -2.18 -8.33 -12.46
N ILE A 62 -2.01 -8.59 -11.16
CA ILE A 62 -1.56 -7.58 -10.19
C ILE A 62 -0.14 -7.11 -10.54
N TYR A 63 0.77 -8.01 -10.93
CA TYR A 63 2.14 -7.63 -11.30
C TYR A 63 2.23 -6.91 -12.63
N ALA A 64 1.46 -7.33 -13.64
CA ALA A 64 1.40 -6.62 -14.92
C ALA A 64 1.04 -5.15 -14.69
N LEU A 65 0.01 -4.90 -13.86
CA LEU A 65 -0.39 -3.56 -13.48
C LEU A 65 0.73 -2.81 -12.74
N ALA A 66 1.35 -3.44 -11.75
CA ALA A 66 2.44 -2.82 -10.98
C ALA A 66 3.66 -2.44 -11.85
N ILE A 67 4.03 -3.29 -12.80
CA ILE A 67 5.14 -3.05 -13.72
C ILE A 67 4.80 -1.86 -14.63
N LYS A 68 3.58 -1.83 -15.20
CA LYS A 68 3.11 -0.72 -16.04
C LYS A 68 3.23 0.61 -15.29
N HIS A 69 2.68 0.69 -14.09
CA HIS A 69 2.79 1.89 -13.25
C HIS A 69 4.23 2.26 -12.89
N ARG A 70 5.12 1.28 -12.68
CA ARG A 70 6.53 1.56 -12.39
C ARG A 70 7.27 2.13 -13.60
N LEU A 71 6.92 1.70 -14.80
CA LEU A 71 7.52 2.19 -16.05
C LEU A 71 6.99 3.58 -16.40
N ASP A 72 5.72 3.86 -16.10
CA ASP A 72 5.07 5.15 -16.35
C ASP A 72 5.50 6.24 -15.35
N ASP A 73 5.75 5.88 -14.08
CA ASP A 73 6.04 6.85 -13.01
C ASP A 73 7.49 7.39 -13.00
N GLY A 74 8.34 7.01 -13.95
CA GLY A 74 9.63 7.66 -14.22
C GLY A 74 10.48 7.99 -12.98
N VAL A 75 11.28 7.01 -12.54
CA VAL A 75 12.35 7.14 -11.53
C VAL A 75 11.88 7.10 -10.07
N LEU A 76 12.46 6.13 -9.37
CA LEU A 76 12.45 5.92 -7.94
C LEU A 76 12.75 7.23 -7.19
N ASP A 77 11.71 7.92 -6.73
CA ASP A 77 11.84 8.76 -5.55
C ASP A 77 11.97 7.82 -4.35
N ASP A 78 13.22 7.52 -4.02
CA ASP A 78 13.71 6.78 -2.84
C ASP A 78 13.49 7.60 -1.54
N GLY A 79 12.35 8.28 -1.47
CA GLY A 79 11.86 9.01 -0.32
C GLY A 79 11.01 8.09 0.53
N GLU A 80 11.51 7.83 1.74
CA GLU A 80 10.77 7.31 2.88
C GLU A 80 9.41 8.01 3.00
N ASP A 81 8.36 7.36 2.51
CA ASP A 81 6.99 7.67 2.93
C ASP A 81 6.77 7.00 4.30
N ASP A 82 7.55 7.46 5.28
CA ASP A 82 7.11 7.56 6.67
C ASP A 82 5.99 8.61 6.66
N GLU A 83 4.75 8.18 6.41
CA GLU A 83 3.66 8.86 7.10
C GLU A 83 3.95 8.64 8.59
N PRO A 84 4.25 9.67 9.39
CA PRO A 84 4.40 9.49 10.82
C PRO A 84 3.07 8.91 11.31
N ASP A 85 3.12 7.69 11.82
CA ASP A 85 2.02 7.13 12.58
C ASP A 85 1.77 8.10 13.74
N GLU A 86 0.70 8.90 13.68
CA GLU A 86 0.22 9.79 14.75
C GLU A 86 -0.18 9.02 16.02
N ARG A 87 0.39 7.84 16.26
CA ARG A 87 0.34 7.07 17.50
C ARG A 87 1.66 7.10 18.28
N ALA A 88 2.72 7.71 17.74
CA ALA A 88 3.99 7.87 18.45
C ALA A 88 4.18 9.24 19.14
N GLN A 89 3.19 10.14 19.11
CA GLN A 89 3.30 11.43 19.81
C GLN A 89 2.73 11.43 21.24
N THR A 90 1.94 10.44 21.65
CA THR A 90 1.38 10.42 23.02
C THR A 90 2.32 9.80 24.07
N SER A 91 3.41 9.16 23.66
CA SER A 91 4.35 8.49 24.61
C SER A 91 5.60 9.31 24.94
N ARG A 92 5.93 10.34 24.16
CA ARG A 92 7.12 11.19 24.42
C ARG A 92 6.85 12.41 25.30
N ALA A 93 5.58 12.81 25.46
CA ALA A 93 5.21 13.94 26.32
C ALA A 93 5.13 13.57 27.82
N ALA A 94 5.19 12.29 28.19
CA ALA A 94 4.98 11.86 29.58
C ALA A 94 6.27 11.70 30.43
N ASN A 95 7.46 11.97 29.89
CA ASN A 95 8.72 11.66 30.58
C ASN A 95 9.66 12.86 30.82
N GLN A 96 9.12 14.08 30.93
CA GLN A 96 9.90 15.29 31.26
C GLN A 96 9.60 15.88 32.65
N ASN A 97 8.93 15.17 33.55
CA ASN A 97 8.55 15.78 34.84
C ASN A 97 8.89 14.92 36.07
N MET A 98 10.18 14.67 36.30
CA MET A 98 10.67 14.30 37.63
C MET A 98 11.41 15.50 38.25
N PRO A 99 10.86 16.19 39.27
CA PRO A 99 11.63 17.12 40.07
C PRO A 99 12.58 16.33 40.98
N GLN A 100 13.87 16.65 40.90
CA GLN A 100 14.88 16.18 41.85
C GLN A 100 14.55 16.75 43.23
N LEU A 101 14.24 15.88 44.19
CA LEU A 101 14.14 16.26 45.61
C LEU A 101 15.56 16.37 46.18
N SER A 102 15.91 17.55 46.67
CA SER A 102 17.04 17.77 47.59
C SER A 102 16.66 17.41 49.02
#